data_AF-A0A5A9YX54-F1
#
_entry.id   AF-A0A5A9YX54-F1
#
_cell.length_a   1.000
_cell.length_b   1.000
_cell.length_c   1.000
_cell.angle_alpha   90.00
_cell.angle_beta   90.00
_cell.angle_gamma   90.00
#
_symmetry.space_group_name_H-M   'P 1'
#
loop_
_entity.id
_entity.type
_entity.pdbx_description
1 polymer ?
#
loop_
_entity_poly.entity_id
_entity_poly.type
_entity_poly.pdbx_seq_one_letter_code
_entity_poly.pdbx_strand_id
1 'polypeptide(L)'
;MAANLFQLSTGQAVLLDLFLAIIRDFDLSRSQLTQLSDIEGIVVVDEIDLHLHTDLQHDLLPNLIRLFPKVQFILTTHSPLFLIGMEKVFTSDGFQLIELPDGQEIEVERFSEFEAAYKHMQDSARFQDDVRNRIEANQKPVLYLEGTTDIDYLTKAGELLGKAALVDEFELVDAVGCPHLNKIWDTYKSHLGATIQKKWLLLYDCDAGKPDTNNGNLFRRTIAQQPHKIESGIENLFSDETIQRAIDHKLAFVDIKQGHSLVERGVEKAVPETWKINKDEKRNLCDWLCENGTADDFRNFSLVFDILEEVLATEVG
;
A
#
# COMPACT_ATOMS: atom_id res chain seq x y z
N MET A 1 7.92 12.21 -10.64
CA MET A 1 9.25 12.85 -10.82
C MET A 1 9.59 12.84 -12.31
N ALA A 2 10.14 13.94 -12.84
CA ALA A 2 10.54 13.99 -14.25
C ALA A 2 11.77 13.09 -14.49
N ALA A 3 11.74 12.28 -15.55
CA ALA A 3 12.85 11.42 -15.92
C ALA A 3 14.11 12.25 -16.21
N ASN A 4 15.23 11.91 -15.60
CA ASN A 4 16.51 12.61 -15.76
C ASN A 4 17.55 11.68 -16.40
N LEU A 5 18.43 12.21 -17.25
CA LEU A 5 19.51 11.47 -17.92
C LEU A 5 20.43 10.74 -16.92
N PHE A 6 20.58 11.28 -15.71
CA PHE A 6 21.36 10.64 -14.63
C PHE A 6 20.69 9.41 -13.99
N GLN A 7 19.47 9.05 -14.42
CA GLN A 7 18.74 7.87 -13.95
C GLN A 7 18.81 6.69 -14.93
N LEU A 8 19.59 6.79 -16.01
CA LEU A 8 19.77 5.68 -16.94
C LEU A 8 20.53 4.53 -16.27
N SER A 9 20.06 3.31 -16.49
CA SER A 9 20.83 2.12 -16.12
C SER A 9 22.08 2.02 -16.99
N THR A 10 23.07 1.25 -16.54
CA THR A 10 24.31 1.03 -17.29
C THR A 10 24.04 0.53 -18.72
N GLY A 11 23.10 -0.39 -18.90
CA GLY A 11 22.73 -0.88 -20.23
C GLY A 11 22.02 0.18 -21.10
N GLN A 12 21.18 1.03 -20.51
CA GLN A 12 20.55 2.13 -21.25
C GLN A 12 21.57 3.18 -21.68
N ALA A 13 22.57 3.46 -20.84
CA ALA A 13 23.66 4.38 -21.18
C ALA A 13 24.48 3.83 -22.36
N VAL A 14 24.82 2.55 -22.37
CA VAL A 14 25.55 1.91 -23.49
C VAL A 14 24.78 2.03 -24.82
N LEU A 15 23.47 1.79 -24.82
CA LEU A 15 22.65 1.93 -26.03
C LEU A 15 22.56 3.38 -26.50
N LEU A 16 22.44 4.33 -25.56
CA LEU A 16 22.46 5.75 -25.88
C LEU A 16 23.81 6.18 -26.45
N ASP A 17 24.91 5.70 -25.88
CA ASP A 17 26.26 5.98 -26.35
C ASP A 17 26.46 5.46 -27.78
N LEU A 18 25.99 4.24 -28.09
CA LEU A 18 26.00 3.70 -29.45
C LEU A 18 25.20 4.59 -30.42
N PHE A 19 23.97 4.95 -30.05
CA PHE A 19 23.12 5.82 -30.86
C PHE A 19 23.78 7.18 -31.15
N LEU A 20 24.32 7.82 -30.11
CA LEU A 20 24.98 9.12 -30.21
C LEU A 20 26.30 9.02 -30.99
N ALA A 21 27.06 7.93 -30.84
CA ALA A 21 28.29 7.71 -31.58
C ALA A 21 28.03 7.63 -33.09
N ILE A 22 27.02 6.87 -33.52
CA ILE A 22 26.64 6.75 -34.95
C ILE A 22 26.30 8.12 -35.53
N ILE A 23 25.46 8.90 -34.82
CA ILE A 23 25.06 10.24 -35.28
C ILE A 23 26.25 11.18 -35.35
N ARG A 24 27.08 11.21 -34.29
CA ARG A 24 28.26 12.08 -34.21
C ARG A 24 29.25 11.77 -35.34
N ASP A 25 29.53 10.50 -35.57
CA ASP A 25 30.53 10.08 -36.55
C ASP A 25 30.04 10.39 -37.98
N PHE A 26 28.74 10.26 -38.25
CA PHE A 26 28.14 10.72 -39.50
C PHE A 26 28.19 12.24 -39.66
N ASP A 27 27.86 13.02 -38.63
CA ASP A 27 27.91 14.49 -38.68
C ASP A 27 29.33 15.01 -38.98
N LEU A 28 30.35 14.37 -38.41
CA LEU A 28 31.76 14.67 -38.69
C LEU A 28 32.17 14.44 -40.15
N SER A 29 31.43 13.63 -40.91
CA SER A 29 31.65 13.41 -42.35
C SER A 29 31.26 14.61 -43.23
N ARG A 30 30.69 15.67 -42.65
CA ARG A 30 30.19 16.91 -43.31
C ARG A 30 28.98 16.70 -44.24
N SER A 31 28.22 15.64 -44.00
CA SER A 31 26.95 15.37 -44.67
C SER A 31 25.80 16.12 -43.95
N GLN A 32 24.79 16.59 -44.69
CA GLN A 32 23.62 17.20 -44.05
C GLN A 32 22.75 16.12 -43.40
N LEU A 33 22.65 16.15 -42.07
CA LEU A 33 21.74 15.28 -41.32
C LEU A 33 20.35 15.91 -41.24
N THR A 34 19.41 15.43 -42.06
CA THR A 34 17.99 15.81 -41.95
C THR A 34 17.15 14.77 -41.23
N GLN A 35 17.44 13.48 -41.42
CA GLN A 35 16.75 12.35 -40.78
C GLN A 35 17.75 11.22 -40.47
N LEU A 36 17.40 10.35 -39.52
CA LEU A 36 18.24 9.19 -39.16
C LEU A 36 18.43 8.21 -40.34
N SER A 37 17.46 8.13 -41.25
CA SER A 37 17.52 7.33 -42.48
C SER A 37 18.52 7.85 -43.52
N ASP A 38 19.09 9.03 -43.32
CA ASP A 38 20.13 9.59 -44.18
C ASP A 38 21.51 9.08 -43.79
N ILE A 39 21.66 8.57 -42.57
CA ILE A 39 22.92 8.05 -42.05
C ILE A 39 23.25 6.74 -42.76
N GLU A 40 24.41 6.71 -43.41
CA GLU A 40 24.97 5.55 -44.11
C GLU A 40 26.39 5.26 -43.61
N GLY A 41 26.79 3.99 -43.67
CA GLY A 41 28.13 3.58 -43.24
C GLY A 41 28.18 2.13 -42.78
N ILE A 42 29.31 1.78 -42.16
CA ILE A 42 29.54 0.46 -41.57
C ILE A 42 29.81 0.67 -40.09
N VAL A 43 29.06 -0.04 -39.25
CA VAL A 43 29.22 -0.04 -37.80
C VAL A 43 29.66 -1.43 -37.37
N VAL A 44 30.80 -1.51 -36.69
CA VAL A 44 31.34 -2.76 -36.16
C VAL A 44 31.32 -2.68 -34.65
N VAL A 45 30.66 -3.64 -34.00
CA VAL A 45 30.62 -3.71 -32.53
C VAL A 45 30.95 -5.11 -32.08
N ASP A 46 31.92 -5.19 -31.18
CA ASP A 46 32.25 -6.42 -30.49
C ASP A 46 31.40 -6.54 -29.22
N GLU A 47 30.88 -7.72 -28.95
CA GLU A 47 30.00 -8.06 -27.82
C GLU A 47 28.87 -7.04 -27.63
N ILE A 48 28.03 -6.86 -28.67
CA ILE A 48 26.96 -5.85 -28.69
C ILE A 48 25.98 -5.98 -27.50
N ASP A 49 25.86 -7.18 -26.93
CA ASP A 49 24.99 -7.51 -25.82
C ASP A 49 25.61 -7.32 -24.43
N LEU A 50 26.89 -6.96 -24.35
CA LEU A 50 27.64 -6.83 -23.10
C LEU A 50 27.01 -5.78 -22.16
N HIS A 51 26.82 -6.14 -20.89
CA HIS A 51 26.16 -5.32 -19.86
C HIS A 51 24.69 -4.92 -20.15
N LEU A 52 24.05 -5.48 -21.17
CA LEU A 52 22.63 -5.25 -21.44
C LEU A 52 21.77 -6.25 -20.65
N HIS A 53 20.69 -5.74 -20.05
CA HIS A 53 19.66 -6.62 -19.48
C HIS A 53 18.95 -7.40 -20.61
N THR A 54 18.43 -8.58 -20.31
CA THR A 54 17.82 -9.50 -21.29
C THR A 54 16.73 -8.83 -22.14
N ASP A 55 15.88 -8.00 -21.53
CA ASP A 55 14.83 -7.26 -22.26
C ASP A 55 15.42 -6.20 -23.21
N LEU A 56 16.56 -5.59 -22.86
CA LEU A 56 17.24 -4.63 -23.73
C LEU A 56 17.87 -5.34 -24.94
N GLN A 57 18.44 -6.52 -24.74
CA GLN A 57 19.01 -7.35 -25.81
C GLN A 57 17.92 -7.84 -26.77
N HIS A 58 16.80 -8.34 -26.24
CA HIS A 58 15.71 -8.91 -27.01
C HIS A 58 14.86 -7.86 -27.75
N ASP A 59 14.55 -6.73 -27.11
CA ASP A 59 13.62 -5.76 -27.71
C ASP A 59 14.28 -4.44 -28.13
N LEU A 60 15.01 -3.74 -27.25
CA LEU A 60 15.46 -2.37 -27.56
C LEU A 60 16.61 -2.31 -28.57
N LEU A 61 17.59 -3.20 -28.46
CA LEU A 61 18.77 -3.17 -29.32
C LEU A 61 18.43 -3.44 -30.81
N PRO A 62 17.65 -4.49 -31.18
CA PRO A 62 17.20 -4.67 -32.57
C PRO A 62 16.42 -3.48 -33.12
N ASN A 63 15.58 -2.85 -32.28
CA ASN A 63 14.82 -1.66 -32.69
C ASN A 63 15.72 -0.45 -32.92
N LEU A 64 16.79 -0.27 -32.13
CA LEU A 64 17.78 0.78 -32.33
C LEU A 64 18.50 0.60 -33.66
N ILE A 65 18.92 -0.63 -34.00
CA ILE A 65 19.56 -0.96 -35.28
C ILE A 65 18.63 -0.58 -36.44
N ARG A 66 17.32 -0.87 -36.32
CA ARG A 66 16.32 -0.55 -37.36
C ARG A 66 16.18 0.94 -37.66
N LEU A 67 16.58 1.83 -36.74
CA LEU A 67 16.55 3.28 -36.96
C LEU A 67 17.53 3.74 -38.05
N PHE A 68 18.54 2.92 -38.37
CA PHE A 68 19.61 3.25 -39.31
C PHE A 68 19.61 2.29 -40.51
N PRO A 69 18.59 2.34 -41.40
CA PRO A 69 18.38 1.35 -42.46
C PRO A 69 19.46 1.31 -43.54
N LYS A 70 20.31 2.36 -43.66
CA LYS A 70 21.43 2.41 -44.62
C LYS A 70 22.79 2.13 -43.97
N VAL A 71 22.80 1.76 -42.69
CA VAL A 71 24.01 1.35 -41.99
C VAL A 71 24.12 -0.17 -42.04
N GLN A 72 25.28 -0.67 -42.48
CA GLN A 72 25.61 -2.09 -42.36
C GLN A 72 26.20 -2.35 -40.98
N PHE A 73 25.55 -3.21 -40.20
CA PHE A 73 26.03 -3.62 -38.89
C PHE A 73 26.79 -4.95 -38.99
N ILE A 74 27.99 -4.99 -38.42
CA ILE A 74 28.78 -6.21 -38.22
C ILE A 74 28.96 -6.36 -36.71
N LEU A 75 28.25 -7.32 -36.13
CA LEU A 75 28.11 -7.46 -34.69
C LEU A 75 28.59 -8.83 -34.25
N THR A 76 29.25 -8.92 -33.10
CA THR A 76 29.47 -10.18 -32.39
C THR A 76 28.57 -10.23 -31.16
N THR A 77 28.08 -11.42 -30.83
CA THR A 77 27.21 -11.61 -29.68
C THR A 77 27.40 -12.98 -29.06
N HIS A 78 27.21 -13.06 -27.74
CA HIS A 78 27.07 -14.33 -27.02
C HIS A 78 25.62 -14.61 -26.60
N SER A 79 24.68 -13.71 -26.91
CA SER A 79 23.30 -13.80 -26.44
C SER A 79 22.35 -14.37 -27.49
N PRO A 80 21.77 -15.57 -27.25
CA PRO A 80 20.68 -16.10 -28.07
C PRO A 80 19.46 -15.16 -28.10
N LEU A 81 19.23 -14.41 -27.02
CA LEU A 81 18.07 -13.51 -26.91
C LEU A 81 18.15 -12.34 -27.88
N PHE A 82 19.35 -11.83 -28.13
CA PHE A 82 19.55 -10.80 -29.17
C PHE A 82 19.22 -11.36 -30.56
N LEU A 83 19.64 -12.58 -30.87
CA LEU A 83 19.36 -13.23 -32.16
C LEU A 83 17.85 -13.43 -32.39
N ILE A 84 17.13 -13.90 -31.37
CA ILE A 84 15.66 -14.02 -31.39
C ILE A 84 15.01 -12.64 -31.60
N GLY A 85 15.51 -11.61 -30.91
CA GLY A 85 15.06 -10.23 -31.09
C GLY A 85 15.30 -9.69 -32.50
N MET A 86 16.45 -10.02 -33.11
CA MET A 86 16.78 -9.66 -34.49
C MET A 86 15.82 -10.32 -35.48
N GLU A 87 15.54 -11.62 -35.33
CA GLU A 87 14.56 -12.33 -36.18
C GLU A 87 13.17 -11.71 -36.09
N LYS A 88 12.72 -11.34 -34.89
CA LYS A 88 11.43 -10.67 -34.68
C LYS A 88 11.33 -9.32 -35.39
N VAL A 89 12.43 -8.57 -35.52
CA VAL A 89 12.44 -7.22 -36.10
C VAL A 89 12.76 -7.20 -37.60
N PHE A 90 13.69 -8.05 -38.05
CA PHE A 90 14.23 -8.04 -39.41
C PHE A 90 13.83 -9.26 -40.23
N THR A 91 13.21 -10.29 -39.64
CA THR A 91 12.99 -11.62 -40.24
C THR A 91 14.30 -12.33 -40.60
N SER A 92 14.25 -13.64 -40.87
CA SER A 92 15.43 -14.47 -41.13
C SER A 92 16.19 -14.03 -42.39
N ASP A 93 15.50 -13.43 -43.37
CA ASP A 93 16.13 -12.88 -44.59
C ASP A 93 16.83 -11.52 -44.38
N GLY A 94 16.65 -10.90 -43.21
CA GLY A 94 17.09 -9.52 -42.94
C GLY A 94 18.52 -9.39 -42.41
N PHE A 95 19.17 -10.49 -42.05
CA PHE A 95 20.54 -10.51 -41.55
C PHE A 95 21.19 -11.88 -41.79
N GLN A 96 22.51 -11.93 -41.62
CA GLN A 96 23.28 -13.18 -41.70
C GLN A 96 23.86 -13.50 -40.33
N LEU A 97 23.84 -14.77 -39.96
CA LEU A 97 24.38 -15.24 -38.68
C LEU A 97 25.50 -16.25 -38.95
N ILE A 98 26.70 -15.88 -38.52
CA ILE A 98 27.92 -16.67 -38.75
C ILE A 98 28.45 -17.16 -37.41
N GLU A 99 28.55 -18.47 -37.25
CA GLU A 99 29.14 -19.12 -36.09
C GLU A 99 30.67 -19.13 -36.19
N LEU A 100 31.34 -18.65 -35.14
CA LEU A 100 32.80 -18.64 -35.02
C LEU A 100 33.28 -19.77 -34.09
N PRO A 101 34.49 -20.34 -34.30
CA PRO A 101 35.51 -19.90 -35.27
C PRO A 101 35.36 -20.52 -36.68
N ASP A 102 34.42 -21.45 -36.86
CA ASP A 102 34.32 -22.27 -38.07
C ASP A 102 33.80 -21.50 -39.30
N GLY A 103 33.19 -20.34 -39.10
CA GLY A 103 32.68 -19.47 -40.16
C GLY A 103 31.44 -20.03 -40.86
N GLN A 104 30.68 -20.88 -40.18
CA GLN A 104 29.48 -21.50 -40.74
C GLN A 104 28.27 -20.60 -40.56
N GLU A 105 27.47 -20.45 -41.61
CA GLU A 105 26.18 -19.77 -41.51
C GLU A 105 25.18 -20.68 -40.77
N ILE A 106 24.48 -20.11 -39.79
CA ILE A 106 23.51 -20.81 -38.96
C ILE A 106 22.20 -20.03 -38.90
N GLU A 107 21.11 -20.73 -38.58
CA GLU A 107 19.78 -20.15 -38.47
C GLU A 107 19.38 -19.92 -37.01
N VAL A 108 18.46 -18.98 -36.78
CA VAL A 108 18.01 -18.59 -35.45
C VAL A 108 17.13 -19.67 -34.79
N GLU A 109 16.46 -20.52 -35.57
CA GLU A 109 15.59 -21.59 -35.02
C GLU A 109 16.34 -22.56 -34.10
N ARG A 110 17.68 -22.65 -34.21
CA ARG A 110 18.54 -23.41 -33.28
C ARG A 110 18.44 -22.94 -31.82
N PHE A 111 17.88 -21.74 -31.59
CA PHE A 111 17.68 -21.15 -30.26
C PHE A 111 16.22 -21.10 -29.83
N SER A 112 15.31 -21.78 -30.55
CA SER A 112 13.87 -21.78 -30.24
C SER A 112 13.55 -22.31 -28.82
N GLU A 113 14.30 -23.28 -28.28
CA GLU A 113 14.13 -23.71 -26.89
C GLU A 113 14.49 -22.61 -25.88
N PHE A 114 15.47 -21.75 -26.19
CA PHE A 114 15.81 -20.60 -25.36
C PHE A 114 14.68 -19.56 -25.35
N GLU A 115 14.02 -19.34 -26.48
CA GLU A 115 12.85 -18.46 -26.55
C GLU A 115 11.71 -18.97 -25.65
N ALA A 116 11.42 -20.27 -25.71
CA ALA A 116 10.40 -20.89 -24.87
C ALA A 116 10.72 -20.75 -23.37
N ALA A 117 11.97 -21.02 -22.98
CA ALA A 117 12.43 -20.86 -21.60
C ALA A 117 12.36 -19.39 -21.13
N TYR A 118 12.73 -18.45 -21.99
CA TYR A 118 12.67 -17.02 -21.69
C TYR A 118 11.22 -16.52 -21.51
N LYS A 119 10.29 -16.96 -22.37
CA LYS A 119 8.86 -16.66 -22.21
C LYS A 119 8.31 -17.18 -20.88
N HIS A 120 8.65 -18.42 -20.51
CA HIS A 120 8.27 -18.96 -19.20
C HIS A 120 8.83 -18.15 -18.02
N MET A 121 10.08 -17.67 -18.13
CA MET A 121 10.68 -16.80 -17.12
C MET A 121 9.93 -15.46 -17.01
N GLN A 122 9.62 -14.80 -18.13
CA GLN A 122 8.84 -13.56 -18.15
C GLN A 122 7.44 -13.74 -17.55
N ASP A 123 6.76 -14.84 -17.89
CA ASP A 123 5.43 -15.16 -17.36
C ASP A 123 5.47 -15.41 -15.84
N SER A 124 6.52 -16.05 -15.33
CA SER A 124 6.72 -16.27 -13.90
C SER A 124 6.95 -14.96 -13.12
N ALA A 125 7.73 -14.03 -13.69
CA ALA A 125 7.96 -12.70 -13.10
C ALA A 125 6.67 -11.87 -13.10
N ARG A 126 5.93 -11.87 -14.21
CA ARG A 126 4.61 -11.23 -14.31
C ARG A 126 3.60 -11.81 -13.33
N PHE A 127 3.61 -13.13 -13.12
CA PHE A 127 2.76 -13.78 -12.13
C PHE A 127 3.13 -13.33 -10.70
N GLN A 128 4.41 -13.21 -10.37
CA GLN A 128 4.84 -12.70 -9.06
C GLN A 128 4.40 -11.25 -8.83
N ASP A 129 4.53 -10.39 -9.84
CA ASP A 129 4.08 -9.00 -9.75
C ASP A 129 2.54 -8.89 -9.71
N ASP A 130 1.81 -9.71 -10.47
CA ASP A 130 0.33 -9.75 -10.42
C ASP A 130 -0.18 -10.26 -9.07
N VAL A 131 0.46 -11.30 -8.51
CA VAL A 131 0.17 -11.76 -7.14
C VAL A 131 0.50 -10.68 -6.12
N ARG A 132 1.65 -10.00 -6.23
CA ARG A 132 2.01 -8.89 -5.34
C ARG A 132 1.01 -7.75 -5.43
N ASN A 133 0.66 -7.30 -6.63
CA ASN A 133 -0.28 -6.20 -6.85
C ASN A 133 -1.70 -6.56 -6.39
N ARG A 134 -2.14 -7.82 -6.52
CA ARG A 134 -3.43 -8.28 -6.00
C ARG A 134 -3.45 -8.39 -4.47
N ILE A 135 -2.30 -8.69 -3.85
CA ILE A 135 -2.15 -8.66 -2.38
C ILE A 135 -2.14 -7.20 -1.88
N GLU A 136 -1.48 -6.29 -2.60
CA GLU A 136 -1.41 -4.86 -2.25
C GLU A 136 -2.74 -4.12 -2.47
N ALA A 137 -3.48 -4.45 -3.53
CA ALA A 137 -4.75 -3.78 -3.86
C ALA A 137 -5.95 -4.20 -2.99
N ASN A 138 -5.83 -5.24 -2.16
CA ASN A 138 -6.99 -5.87 -1.49
C ASN A 138 -6.91 -5.89 0.05
N GLN A 139 -6.05 -5.07 0.67
CA GLN A 139 -5.94 -5.01 2.13
C GLN A 139 -6.74 -3.84 2.70
N LYS A 140 -8.03 -4.07 3.00
CA LYS A 140 -8.89 -3.20 3.82
C LYS A 140 -8.14 -2.69 5.06
N PRO A 141 -7.99 -1.38 5.31
CA PRO A 141 -7.32 -0.84 6.50
C PRO A 141 -7.68 -1.58 7.80
N VAL A 142 -6.71 -1.81 8.69
CA VAL A 142 -7.01 -2.47 9.98
C VAL A 142 -7.44 -1.42 10.99
N LEU A 143 -8.57 -1.65 11.67
CA LEU A 143 -9.01 -0.89 12.83
C LEU A 143 -8.90 -1.77 14.08
N TYR A 144 -7.95 -1.44 14.95
CA TYR A 144 -7.79 -2.04 16.26
C TYR A 144 -8.61 -1.29 17.31
N LEU A 145 -9.43 -2.03 18.05
CA LEU A 145 -10.28 -1.54 19.14
C LEU A 145 -9.84 -2.16 20.47
N GLU A 146 -10.17 -1.52 21.60
CA GLU A 146 -9.74 -1.99 22.93
C GLU A 146 -10.41 -3.30 23.35
N GLY A 147 -11.65 -3.52 22.95
CA GLY A 147 -12.37 -4.75 23.26
C GLY A 147 -13.36 -5.21 22.20
N THR A 148 -13.75 -6.47 22.32
CA THR A 148 -14.81 -7.06 21.51
C THR A 148 -16.16 -6.34 21.60
N THR A 149 -16.52 -5.76 22.76
CA THR A 149 -17.76 -4.96 22.91
C THR A 149 -17.79 -3.73 22.01
N ASP A 150 -16.61 -3.17 21.74
CA ASP A 150 -16.44 -1.92 21.01
C ASP A 150 -16.68 -2.17 19.53
N ILE A 151 -16.27 -3.36 19.04
CA ILE A 151 -16.59 -3.86 17.69
C ILE A 151 -18.10 -3.97 17.51
N ASP A 152 -18.80 -4.55 18.48
CA ASP A 152 -20.24 -4.78 18.41
C ASP A 152 -21.01 -3.46 18.40
N TYR A 153 -20.63 -2.52 19.28
CA TYR A 153 -21.21 -1.17 19.29
C TYR A 153 -20.95 -0.43 17.98
N LEU A 154 -19.72 -0.48 17.46
CA LEU A 154 -19.37 0.21 16.21
C LEU A 154 -20.12 -0.37 15.01
N THR A 155 -20.25 -1.70 14.94
CA THR A 155 -21.01 -2.39 13.90
C THR A 155 -22.47 -1.99 13.97
N LYS A 156 -23.07 -2.03 15.17
CA LYS A 156 -24.46 -1.65 15.37
C LYS A 156 -24.73 -0.18 15.06
N ALA A 157 -23.85 0.71 15.50
CA ALA A 157 -23.91 2.13 15.18
C ALA A 157 -23.83 2.36 13.66
N GLY A 158 -22.98 1.60 12.97
CA GLY A 158 -22.84 1.64 11.51
C GLY A 158 -24.14 1.30 10.80
N GLU A 159 -24.83 0.24 11.24
CA GLU A 159 -26.15 -0.13 10.71
C GLU A 159 -27.20 0.96 10.96
N LEU A 160 -27.31 1.45 12.20
CA LEU A 160 -28.36 2.39 12.62
C LEU A 160 -28.17 3.80 12.04
N LEU A 161 -26.93 4.23 11.83
CA LEU A 161 -26.59 5.56 11.32
C LEU A 161 -26.32 5.59 9.80
N GLY A 162 -26.50 4.45 9.11
CA GLY A 162 -26.29 4.36 7.66
C GLY A 162 -24.81 4.45 7.25
N LYS A 163 -23.89 4.07 8.15
CA LYS A 163 -22.43 4.05 7.97
C LYS A 163 -21.87 2.62 7.85
N ALA A 164 -22.71 1.61 7.63
CA ALA A 164 -22.28 0.21 7.51
C ALA A 164 -21.21 0.00 6.43
N ALA A 165 -21.35 0.67 5.27
CA ALA A 165 -20.36 0.61 4.20
C ALA A 165 -18.98 1.12 4.64
N LEU A 166 -18.94 2.18 5.46
CA LEU A 166 -17.69 2.73 6.01
C LEU A 166 -17.04 1.75 6.97
N VAL A 167 -17.82 1.07 7.82
CA VAL A 167 -17.30 0.03 8.72
C VAL A 167 -16.75 -1.16 7.93
N ASP A 168 -17.43 -1.56 6.85
CA ASP A 168 -17.00 -2.63 5.96
C ASP A 168 -15.71 -2.34 5.20
N GLU A 169 -15.29 -1.08 5.08
CA GLU A 169 -13.99 -0.72 4.51
C GLU A 169 -12.81 -1.08 5.43
N PHE A 170 -13.06 -1.31 6.72
CA PHE A 170 -12.05 -1.70 7.69
C PHE A 170 -12.09 -3.20 8.04
N GLU A 171 -10.93 -3.75 8.36
CA GLU A 171 -10.78 -5.01 9.08
C GLU A 171 -10.76 -4.71 10.58
N LEU A 172 -11.85 -5.04 11.29
CA LEU A 172 -11.97 -4.79 12.73
C LEU A 172 -11.24 -5.87 13.53
N VAL A 173 -10.38 -5.46 14.46
CA VAL A 173 -9.56 -6.36 15.28
C VAL A 173 -9.65 -5.98 16.75
N ASP A 174 -9.96 -6.96 17.60
CA ASP A 174 -9.87 -6.81 19.05
C ASP A 174 -8.39 -6.85 19.47
N ALA A 175 -7.92 -5.78 20.09
CA ALA A 175 -6.57 -5.72 20.61
C ALA A 175 -6.42 -6.40 21.98
N VAL A 176 -7.48 -6.84 22.64
CA VAL A 176 -7.43 -7.41 24.00
C VAL A 176 -6.90 -6.39 25.01
N GLY A 177 -7.39 -5.16 24.89
CA GLY A 177 -7.18 -4.03 25.80
C GLY A 177 -6.08 -3.03 25.42
N CYS A 178 -6.17 -1.83 26.00
CA CYS A 178 -5.19 -0.75 25.85
C CYS A 178 -3.70 -1.15 25.99
N PRO A 179 -3.28 -2.04 26.92
CA PRO A 179 -1.87 -2.44 27.03
C PRO A 179 -1.33 -3.11 25.76
N HIS A 180 -2.17 -3.83 25.02
CA HIS A 180 -1.78 -4.48 23.79
C HIS A 180 -1.78 -3.50 22.60
N LEU A 181 -2.73 -2.56 22.54
CA LEU A 181 -2.66 -1.44 21.58
C LEU A 181 -1.33 -0.68 21.68
N ASN A 182 -0.86 -0.42 22.90
CA ASN A 182 0.44 0.21 23.12
C ASN A 182 1.60 -0.63 22.58
N LYS A 183 1.56 -1.96 22.75
CA LYS A 183 2.57 -2.86 22.19
C LYS A 183 2.56 -2.85 20.66
N ILE A 184 1.37 -2.81 20.04
CA ILE A 184 1.23 -2.71 18.59
C ILE A 184 1.87 -1.40 18.11
N TRP A 185 1.57 -0.28 18.77
CA TRP A 185 2.14 1.03 18.47
C TRP A 185 3.67 1.03 18.53
N ASP A 186 4.24 0.52 19.62
CA ASP A 186 5.69 0.51 19.84
C ASP A 186 6.40 -0.44 18.86
N THR A 187 5.84 -1.62 18.61
CA THR A 187 6.40 -2.61 17.67
C THR A 187 6.43 -2.07 16.24
N TYR A 188 5.36 -1.39 15.83
CA TYR A 188 5.27 -0.78 14.52
C TYR A 188 6.33 0.29 14.31
N LYS A 189 6.50 1.17 15.32
CA LYS A 189 7.50 2.25 15.30
C LYS A 189 8.94 1.73 15.21
N SER A 190 9.24 0.58 15.83
CA SER A 190 10.60 0.06 15.92
C SER A 190 11.04 -0.75 14.69
N HIS A 191 10.14 -1.51 14.05
CA HIS A 191 10.55 -2.53 13.08
C HIS A 191 9.68 -2.68 11.82
N LEU A 192 8.47 -2.12 11.77
CA LEU A 192 7.49 -2.45 10.70
C LEU A 192 7.04 -1.25 9.86
N GLY A 193 7.26 -0.02 10.31
CA GLY A 193 6.70 1.17 9.64
C GLY A 193 7.19 1.45 8.22
N ALA A 194 8.34 0.88 7.81
CA ALA A 194 8.87 1.05 6.46
C ALA A 194 8.36 -0.01 5.45
N THR A 195 7.74 -1.10 5.93
CA THR A 195 7.36 -2.26 5.11
C THR A 195 5.85 -2.44 4.99
N ILE A 196 5.07 -1.88 5.94
CA ILE A 196 3.61 -1.98 5.93
C ILE A 196 3.02 -0.81 5.12
N GLN A 197 2.53 -1.10 3.92
CA GLN A 197 1.77 -0.15 3.09
C GLN A 197 0.30 -0.01 3.53
N LYS A 198 -0.21 -0.94 4.34
CA LYS A 198 -1.60 -0.95 4.83
C LYS A 198 -1.81 0.10 5.92
N LYS A 199 -2.92 0.84 5.87
CA LYS A 199 -3.33 1.74 6.97
C LYS A 199 -3.77 0.94 8.21
N TRP A 200 -3.21 1.28 9.36
CA TRP A 200 -3.55 0.70 10.65
C TRP A 200 -4.04 1.83 11.56
N LEU A 201 -5.24 1.71 12.09
CA LEU A 201 -5.82 2.64 13.04
C LEU A 201 -5.93 1.95 14.40
N LEU A 202 -5.30 2.53 15.42
CA LEU A 202 -5.47 2.16 16.82
C LEU A 202 -6.41 3.19 17.45
N LEU A 203 -7.65 2.77 17.73
CA LEU A 203 -8.65 3.61 18.37
C LEU A 203 -8.68 3.32 19.86
N TYR A 204 -8.45 4.36 20.66
CA TYR A 204 -8.41 4.30 22.12
C TYR A 204 -9.67 4.90 22.73
N ASP A 205 -10.08 4.36 23.88
CA ASP A 205 -11.17 4.90 24.68
C ASP A 205 -10.82 6.27 25.27
N CYS A 206 -11.84 7.04 25.65
CA CYS A 206 -11.67 8.43 26.11
C CYS A 206 -10.79 8.57 27.37
N ASP A 207 -10.65 7.52 28.18
CA ASP A 207 -9.85 7.49 29.39
C ASP A 207 -8.40 7.04 29.18
N ALA A 208 -8.00 6.69 27.96
CA ALA A 208 -6.63 6.25 27.65
C ALA A 208 -5.58 7.38 27.74
N GLY A 209 -6.00 8.64 27.62
CA GLY A 209 -5.13 9.82 27.74
C GLY A 209 -4.01 9.89 26.69
N LYS A 210 -4.22 9.33 25.49
CA LYS A 210 -3.22 9.30 24.41
C LYS A 210 -3.45 10.47 23.45
N PRO A 211 -2.41 11.24 23.09
CA PRO A 211 -2.57 12.27 22.07
C PRO A 211 -2.65 11.65 20.68
N ASP A 212 -3.49 12.24 19.84
CA ASP A 212 -3.61 11.88 18.44
C ASP A 212 -2.29 12.10 17.72
N THR A 213 -1.83 11.08 17.00
CA THR A 213 -0.56 11.13 16.28
C THR A 213 -0.52 10.06 15.19
N ASN A 214 0.29 10.32 14.17
CA ASN A 214 0.47 9.41 13.03
C ASN A 214 1.95 9.08 12.88
N ASN A 215 2.26 7.88 12.41
CA ASN A 215 3.60 7.45 12.03
C ASN A 215 3.52 6.62 10.74
N GLY A 216 3.75 7.27 9.60
CA GLY A 216 3.47 6.67 8.30
C GLY A 216 2.00 6.26 8.21
N ASN A 217 1.76 4.99 7.87
CA ASN A 217 0.42 4.40 7.76
C ASN A 217 -0.20 3.93 9.10
N LEU A 218 0.45 4.20 10.24
CA LEU A 218 -0.11 3.94 11.55
C LEU A 218 -0.73 5.20 12.15
N PHE A 219 -2.00 5.11 12.49
CA PHE A 219 -2.81 6.18 13.08
C PHE A 219 -3.15 5.81 14.51
N ARG A 220 -2.95 6.74 15.44
CA ARG A 220 -3.48 6.66 16.80
C ARG A 220 -4.49 7.77 17.00
N ARG A 221 -5.68 7.40 17.42
CA ARG A 221 -6.78 8.32 17.73
C ARG A 221 -7.40 7.95 19.06
N THR A 222 -7.79 8.95 19.82
CA THR A 222 -8.50 8.78 21.09
C THR A 222 -9.90 9.38 20.97
N ILE A 223 -10.91 8.64 21.39
CA ILE A 223 -12.30 9.12 21.34
C ILE A 223 -12.46 10.30 22.30
N ALA A 224 -13.12 11.37 21.82
CA ALA A 224 -13.37 12.56 22.63
C ALA A 224 -14.36 12.27 23.77
N GLN A 225 -13.96 12.60 25.01
CA GLN A 225 -14.80 12.40 26.20
C GLN A 225 -16.05 13.30 26.17
N GLN A 226 -17.20 12.70 26.45
CA GLN A 226 -18.49 13.37 26.57
C GLN A 226 -18.80 13.72 28.04
N PRO A 227 -19.51 14.83 28.30
CA PRO A 227 -19.83 15.28 29.66
C PRO A 227 -21.02 14.50 30.26
N HIS A 228 -20.91 13.17 30.27
CA HIS A 228 -21.92 12.24 30.80
C HIS A 228 -21.45 11.62 32.12
N LYS A 229 -22.35 10.94 32.83
CA LYS A 229 -22.05 10.29 34.12
C LYS A 229 -21.09 9.10 34.00
N ILE A 230 -21.09 8.41 32.86
CA ILE A 230 -20.07 7.42 32.54
C ILE A 230 -18.83 8.16 32.05
N GLU A 231 -17.70 7.97 32.71
CA GLU A 231 -16.47 8.72 32.42
C GLU A 231 -15.40 7.92 31.64
N SER A 232 -15.58 6.60 31.48
CA SER A 232 -14.57 5.68 30.95
C SER A 232 -15.15 4.70 29.95
N GLY A 233 -14.31 4.25 29.02
CA GLY A 233 -14.70 3.31 27.97
C GLY A 233 -15.50 3.94 26.83
N ILE A 234 -15.66 3.19 25.75
CA ILE A 234 -16.52 3.58 24.62
C ILE A 234 -17.97 3.87 25.04
N GLU A 235 -18.43 3.32 26.17
CA GLU A 235 -19.77 3.56 26.71
C GLU A 235 -20.01 5.02 27.14
N ASN A 236 -18.96 5.83 27.32
CA ASN A 236 -19.08 7.28 27.52
C ASN A 236 -19.82 7.98 26.35
N LEU A 237 -19.83 7.38 25.16
CA LEU A 237 -20.59 7.90 24.01
C LEU A 237 -22.11 7.82 24.21
N PHE A 238 -22.63 6.90 25.03
CA PHE A 238 -24.06 6.84 25.30
C PHE A 238 -24.49 7.96 26.24
N SER A 239 -25.66 8.56 25.97
CA SER A 239 -26.21 9.60 26.84
C SER A 239 -26.68 9.04 28.17
N ASP A 240 -26.78 9.91 29.18
CA ASP A 240 -27.28 9.53 30.50
C ASP A 240 -28.70 8.93 30.42
N GLU A 241 -29.54 9.41 29.50
CA GLU A 241 -30.89 8.85 29.30
C GLU A 241 -30.84 7.42 28.75
N THR A 242 -29.96 7.16 27.77
CA THR A 242 -29.79 5.82 27.19
C THR A 242 -29.37 4.81 28.26
N ILE A 243 -28.38 5.19 29.07
CA ILE A 243 -27.85 4.34 30.14
C ILE A 243 -28.87 4.19 31.27
N GLN A 244 -29.65 5.23 31.59
CA GLN A 244 -30.73 5.13 32.57
C GLN A 244 -31.76 4.07 32.16
N ARG A 245 -32.14 3.98 30.87
CA ARG A 245 -33.06 2.93 30.41
C ARG A 245 -32.47 1.53 30.57
N ALA A 246 -31.17 1.37 30.37
CA ALA A 246 -30.49 0.10 30.62
C ALA A 246 -30.50 -0.26 32.12
N ILE A 247 -30.26 0.72 32.99
CA ILE A 247 -30.35 0.58 34.46
C ILE A 247 -31.77 0.15 34.86
N ASP A 248 -32.79 0.77 34.28
CA ASP A 248 -34.20 0.45 34.57
C ASP A 248 -34.57 -0.99 34.17
N HIS A 249 -33.92 -1.53 33.13
CA HIS A 249 -34.04 -2.94 32.74
C HIS A 249 -33.29 -3.87 33.71
N LYS A 250 -32.02 -3.57 33.99
CA LYS A 250 -31.18 -4.34 34.92
C LYS A 250 -30.16 -3.43 35.61
N LEU A 251 -30.43 -3.13 36.88
CA LEU A 251 -29.56 -2.30 37.73
C LEU A 251 -28.10 -2.80 37.79
N ALA A 252 -27.89 -4.12 37.70
CA ALA A 252 -26.55 -4.72 37.78
C ALA A 252 -25.60 -4.31 36.64
N PHE A 253 -26.11 -3.74 35.54
CA PHE A 253 -25.29 -3.25 34.44
C PHE A 253 -24.32 -2.13 34.86
N VAL A 254 -24.71 -1.31 35.84
CA VAL A 254 -23.97 -0.09 36.20
C VAL A 254 -23.80 0.01 37.72
N ASP A 255 -22.55 0.22 38.15
CA ASP A 255 -22.22 0.62 39.50
C ASP A 255 -22.42 2.13 39.65
N ILE A 256 -23.39 2.53 40.47
CA ILE A 256 -23.75 3.95 40.68
C ILE A 256 -23.08 4.46 41.96
N LYS A 257 -22.24 5.50 41.83
CA LYS A 257 -21.71 6.26 42.97
C LYS A 257 -22.51 7.53 43.15
N GLN A 258 -23.31 7.57 44.21
CA GLN A 258 -24.13 8.74 44.53
C GLN A 258 -23.27 9.99 44.81
N GLY A 259 -23.78 11.12 44.34
CA GLY A 259 -23.18 12.42 44.63
C GLY A 259 -23.19 12.72 46.13
N HIS A 260 -22.13 13.37 46.61
CA HIS A 260 -21.98 13.75 48.01
C HIS A 260 -21.21 15.06 48.14
N SER A 261 -21.40 15.78 49.25
CA SER A 261 -20.61 16.98 49.57
C SER A 261 -19.33 16.60 50.32
N LEU A 262 -18.21 17.16 49.90
CA LEU A 262 -16.93 17.10 50.61
C LEU A 262 -16.58 18.50 51.13
N VAL A 263 -15.99 18.60 52.32
CA VAL A 263 -15.41 19.86 52.81
C VAL A 263 -13.90 19.74 52.76
N GLU A 264 -13.27 20.37 51.77
CA GLU A 264 -11.81 20.42 51.64
C GLU A 264 -11.31 21.84 51.95
N ARG A 265 -10.40 21.95 52.93
CA ARG A 265 -9.82 23.24 53.35
C ARG A 265 -10.87 24.32 53.68
N GLY A 266 -12.02 23.91 54.23
CA GLY A 266 -13.11 24.80 54.64
C GLY A 266 -14.05 25.23 53.50
N VAL A 267 -13.87 24.73 52.28
CA VAL A 267 -14.77 24.96 51.15
C VAL A 267 -15.61 23.71 50.90
N GLU A 268 -16.93 23.88 50.87
CA GLU A 268 -17.83 22.80 50.47
C GLU A 268 -17.76 22.60 48.95
N LYS A 269 -17.42 21.39 48.54
CA LYS A 269 -17.30 20.96 47.15
C LYS A 269 -18.26 19.81 46.92
N ALA A 270 -19.23 20.02 46.03
CA ALA A 270 -20.13 18.96 45.59
C ALA A 270 -19.36 18.00 44.65
N VAL A 271 -19.37 16.71 44.97
CA VAL A 271 -18.93 15.65 44.07
C VAL A 271 -20.17 15.15 43.33
N PRO A 272 -20.20 15.24 41.99
CA PRO A 272 -21.34 14.79 41.20
C PRO A 272 -21.47 13.26 41.25
N GLU A 273 -22.67 12.78 40.94
CA GLU A 273 -22.94 11.36 40.75
C GLU A 273 -22.16 10.84 39.53
N THR A 274 -21.57 9.66 39.66
CA THR A 274 -20.79 9.03 38.58
C THR A 274 -21.23 7.57 38.40
N TRP A 275 -21.20 7.12 37.16
CA TRP A 275 -21.62 5.79 36.74
C TRP A 275 -20.42 5.03 36.19
N LYS A 276 -20.35 3.74 36.52
CA LYS A 276 -19.32 2.86 35.98
C LYS A 276 -19.96 1.57 35.50
N ILE A 277 -19.63 1.16 34.28
CA ILE A 277 -20.10 -0.13 33.78
C ILE A 277 -19.49 -1.24 34.62
N ASN A 278 -20.35 -2.13 35.10
CA ASN A 278 -19.91 -3.30 35.85
C ASN A 278 -19.19 -4.26 34.89
N LYS A 279 -17.95 -4.62 35.22
CA LYS A 279 -17.08 -5.43 34.36
C LYS A 279 -17.68 -6.80 34.03
N ASP A 280 -18.37 -7.43 34.98
CA ASP A 280 -18.97 -8.75 34.81
C ASP A 280 -20.25 -8.70 33.97
N GLU A 281 -20.81 -7.51 33.78
CA GLU A 281 -22.05 -7.27 33.07
C GLU A 281 -21.84 -6.46 31.77
N LYS A 282 -20.60 -6.05 31.47
CA LYS A 282 -20.25 -5.23 30.30
C LYS A 282 -20.77 -5.84 28.99
N ARG A 283 -20.58 -7.16 28.82
CA ARG A 283 -21.08 -7.90 27.66
C ARG A 283 -22.62 -7.89 27.60
N ASN A 284 -23.30 -8.18 28.70
CA ASN A 284 -24.76 -8.23 28.74
C ASN A 284 -25.39 -6.86 28.47
N LEU A 285 -24.76 -5.78 28.96
CA LEU A 285 -25.17 -4.41 28.63
C LEU A 285 -25.01 -4.14 27.13
N CYS A 286 -23.87 -4.55 26.54
CA CYS A 286 -23.60 -4.40 25.12
C CYS A 286 -24.64 -5.12 24.27
N ASP A 287 -24.92 -6.39 24.57
CA ASP A 287 -25.94 -7.18 23.86
C ASP A 287 -27.31 -6.51 23.97
N TRP A 288 -27.70 -6.06 25.17
CA TRP A 288 -28.98 -5.37 25.37
C TRP A 288 -29.10 -4.07 24.58
N LEU A 289 -28.05 -3.25 24.56
CA LEU A 289 -28.02 -2.00 23.78
C LEU A 289 -28.00 -2.27 22.26
N CYS A 290 -27.33 -3.34 21.82
CA CYS A 290 -27.32 -3.72 20.40
C CYS A 290 -28.68 -4.25 19.93
N GLU A 291 -29.44 -4.90 20.81
CA GLU A 291 -30.79 -5.40 20.51
C GLU A 291 -31.86 -4.30 20.61
N ASN A 292 -31.79 -3.44 21.63
CA ASN A 292 -32.88 -2.50 21.99
C ASN A 292 -32.58 -1.04 21.67
N GLY A 293 -31.34 -0.71 21.30
CA GLY A 293 -30.93 0.66 21.00
C GLY A 293 -31.46 1.16 19.65
N THR A 294 -31.69 2.46 19.59
CA THR A 294 -32.17 3.19 18.41
C THR A 294 -31.08 4.08 17.82
N ALA A 295 -31.30 4.65 16.63
CA ALA A 295 -30.34 5.55 16.01
C ALA A 295 -30.01 6.79 16.87
N ASP A 296 -30.95 7.30 17.66
CA ASP A 296 -30.69 8.45 18.56
C ASP A 296 -29.76 8.06 19.71
N ASP A 297 -29.88 6.82 20.21
CA ASP A 297 -29.04 6.34 21.31
C ASP A 297 -27.57 6.20 20.89
N PHE A 298 -27.33 5.82 19.63
CA PHE A 298 -26.00 5.67 19.05
C PHE A 298 -25.47 6.96 18.39
N ARG A 299 -26.19 8.09 18.45
CA ARG A 299 -25.84 9.30 17.67
C ARG A 299 -24.41 9.80 17.87
N ASN A 300 -23.87 9.68 19.08
CA ASN A 300 -22.52 10.17 19.41
C ASN A 300 -21.40 9.28 18.84
N PHE A 301 -21.72 8.10 18.31
CA PHE A 301 -20.77 7.29 17.53
C PHE A 301 -20.40 7.95 16.19
N SER A 302 -21.12 9.02 15.78
CA SER A 302 -20.67 9.87 14.67
C SER A 302 -19.24 10.38 14.87
N LEU A 303 -18.83 10.66 16.12
CA LEU A 303 -17.47 11.08 16.45
C LEU A 303 -16.42 10.03 16.05
N VAL A 304 -16.77 8.74 16.15
CA VAL A 304 -15.90 7.64 15.74
C VAL A 304 -15.87 7.55 14.22
N PHE A 305 -17.02 7.69 13.54
CA PHE A 305 -17.07 7.66 12.09
C PHE A 305 -16.33 8.83 11.44
N ASP A 306 -16.38 10.01 12.02
CA ASP A 306 -15.61 11.18 11.58
C ASP A 306 -14.08 10.87 11.61
N ILE A 307 -13.62 10.16 12.64
CA ILE A 307 -12.23 9.68 12.74
C ILE A 307 -11.92 8.66 11.63
N LEU A 308 -12.81 7.71 11.35
CA LEU A 308 -12.59 6.70 10.30
C LEU A 308 -12.48 7.36 8.92
N GLU A 309 -13.35 8.31 8.62
CA GLU A 309 -13.34 9.06 7.36
C GLU A 309 -12.07 9.90 7.21
N GLU A 310 -11.61 10.57 8.28
CA GLU A 310 -10.33 11.31 8.28
C GLU A 310 -9.15 10.39 7.91
N VAL A 311 -9.11 9.19 8.51
CA VAL A 311 -8.02 8.23 8.29
C VAL A 311 -8.06 7.66 6.87
N LEU A 312 -9.24 7.40 6.32
CA LEU A 312 -9.38 6.97 4.93
C LEU A 312 -8.97 8.08 3.94
N ALA A 313 -9.31 9.33 4.23
CA ALA A 313 -8.98 10.48 3.38
C ALA A 313 -7.49 10.88 3.41
N THR A 314 -6.75 10.52 4.46
CA THR A 314 -5.31 10.83 4.58
C THR A 314 -4.49 10.04 3.55
N GLU A 315 -3.73 10.69 2.67
CA GLU A 315 -2.89 9.99 1.68
C GLU A 315 -1.82 9.11 2.37
N VAL A 316 -1.58 7.93 1.79
CA VAL A 316 -0.55 6.97 2.26
C VAL A 316 0.83 7.59 2.02
N GLY A 317 1.64 7.68 3.07
CA GLY A 317 3.01 8.21 3.03
C GLY A 317 4.05 7.15 2.71
#